data_AF-Q1YHU7-F1
#
_entry.id   AF-Q1YHU7-F1
#
_cell.length_a   1.000
_cell.length_b   1.000
_cell.length_c   1.000
_cell.angle_alpha   90.00
_cell.angle_beta   90.00
_cell.angle_gamma   90.00
#
_symmetry.space_group_name_H-M   'P 1'
#
loop_
_entity.id
_entity.type
_entity.pdbx_description
1 polymer ?
#
loop_
_entity_poly.entity_id
_entity_poly.type
_entity_poly.pdbx_seq_one_letter_code
_entity_poly.pdbx_strand_id
1 'polypeptide(L)'
;MGGAPNLDPGYSAHSRSVLSPGATGEHALGAAIYDEAAARIGDRLAAGQDVAVFCEGDPFFYGSFMYLFERLSGRFPVEIVPGVSSVMAATAASHRPLAARNDILTVIPGPLDDDALRQRIEASDAFAIMKLGRHFGRVKALLGAMNLTDACAYCERVTLPEERIMPLADVTGDAPYFSMILGYRGAEPGIRDAVIQRRETAQ
;
A
#
# COMPACT_ATOMS: atom_id res chain seq x y z
N MET A 1 -32.98 -5.04 39.90
CA MET A 1 -31.92 -5.78 40.60
C MET A 1 -31.13 -6.57 39.57
N GLY A 2 -29.80 -6.47 39.63
CA GLY A 2 -28.84 -7.13 38.72
C GLY A 2 -28.55 -6.26 37.49
N GLY A 3 -27.39 -5.62 37.30
CA GLY A 3 -26.09 -5.71 37.97
C GLY A 3 -25.06 -5.42 36.88
N ALA A 4 -24.53 -4.20 36.84
CA ALA A 4 -23.51 -3.80 35.86
C ALA A 4 -22.23 -4.60 36.09
N PRO A 5 -21.50 -5.02 35.03
CA PRO A 5 -20.17 -5.56 35.21
C PRO A 5 -19.22 -4.43 35.65
N ASN A 6 -18.57 -4.68 36.78
CA ASN A 6 -17.52 -3.89 37.39
C ASN A 6 -16.41 -3.60 36.38
N LEU A 7 -16.18 -2.33 36.06
CA LEU A 7 -14.93 -1.90 35.44
C LEU A 7 -13.89 -1.76 36.55
N ASP A 8 -12.77 -2.45 36.38
CA ASP A 8 -11.65 -2.53 37.31
C ASP A 8 -11.09 -1.11 37.64
N PRO A 9 -10.89 -0.72 38.90
CA PRO A 9 -10.43 0.64 39.25
C PRO A 9 -8.92 0.90 38.99
N GLY A 10 -8.23 0.00 38.29
CA GLY A 10 -6.76 -0.08 38.28
C GLY A 10 -6.05 0.26 36.98
N TYR A 11 -6.74 0.65 35.90
CA TYR A 11 -6.04 0.94 34.64
C TYR A 11 -5.57 2.39 34.57
N SER A 12 -4.38 2.68 35.09
CA SER A 12 -3.66 3.88 34.67
C SER A 12 -3.19 3.66 33.23
N ALA A 13 -4.00 4.10 32.27
CA ALA A 13 -3.55 4.30 30.91
C ALA A 13 -2.49 5.41 30.92
N HIS A 14 -1.24 5.04 31.17
CA HIS A 14 -0.11 5.90 30.84
C HIS A 14 -0.05 5.96 29.31
N SER A 15 -0.87 6.81 28.67
CA SER A 15 -0.65 7.20 27.29
C SER A 15 0.56 8.14 27.27
N ARG A 16 1.76 7.56 27.42
CA ARG A 16 2.94 8.19 26.87
C ARG A 16 2.74 8.16 25.37
N SER A 17 2.55 9.34 24.77
CA SER A 17 2.75 9.55 23.34
C SER A 17 4.12 8.98 23.00
N VAL A 18 4.16 7.77 22.44
CA VAL A 18 5.41 7.21 21.90
C VAL A 18 5.64 7.92 20.59
N LEU A 19 6.13 9.15 20.66
CA LEU A 19 6.96 9.67 19.58
C LEU A 19 8.16 8.72 19.52
N SER A 20 8.20 7.88 18.49
CA SER A 20 9.39 7.07 18.21
C SER A 20 10.60 8.00 18.19
N PRO A 21 11.68 7.70 18.94
CA PRO A 21 12.89 8.52 18.91
C PRO A 21 13.42 8.50 17.48
N GLY A 22 13.26 9.60 16.74
CA GLY A 22 13.70 9.74 15.35
C GLY A 22 12.67 10.21 14.31
N ALA A 23 11.43 10.51 14.70
CA ALA A 23 10.45 11.08 13.76
C ALA A 23 10.91 12.47 13.26
N THR A 24 11.44 12.53 12.05
CA THR A 24 11.69 13.78 11.31
C THR A 24 10.37 14.53 11.07
N GLY A 25 10.42 15.85 10.83
CA GLY A 25 9.27 16.77 10.92
C GLY A 25 7.99 16.38 10.18
N GLU A 26 8.06 15.62 9.08
CA GLU A 26 6.87 15.08 8.36
C GLU A 26 6.11 14.01 9.17
N HIS A 27 6.83 13.15 9.89
CA HIS A 27 6.22 12.09 10.73
C HIS A 27 5.53 12.68 11.96
N ALA A 28 6.10 13.74 12.56
CA ALA A 28 5.50 14.43 13.70
C ALA A 28 4.24 15.21 13.32
N LEU A 29 4.23 15.87 12.14
CA LEU A 29 3.04 16.54 11.61
C LEU A 29 1.91 15.55 11.29
N GLY A 30 2.26 14.39 10.72
CA GLY A 30 1.32 13.30 10.48
C GLY A 30 0.64 12.83 11.77
N ALA A 31 1.40 12.64 12.85
CA ALA A 31 0.86 12.18 14.13
C ALA A 31 -0.20 13.12 14.72
N ALA A 32 0.04 14.44 14.70
CA ALA A 32 -0.89 15.42 15.25
C ALA A 32 -2.23 15.44 14.48
N ILE A 33 -2.20 15.29 13.16
CA ILE A 33 -3.40 15.22 12.32
C ILE A 33 -4.25 14.00 12.69
N TYR A 34 -3.62 12.84 12.91
CA TYR A 34 -4.34 11.62 13.30
C TYR A 34 -4.83 11.67 14.75
N ASP A 35 -4.13 12.37 15.66
CA ASP A 35 -4.60 12.60 17.03
C ASP A 35 -5.89 13.45 17.03
N GLU A 36 -5.90 14.55 16.28
CA GLU A 36 -7.07 15.42 16.15
C GLU A 36 -8.25 14.68 15.50
N ALA A 37 -7.98 13.97 14.40
CA ALA A 37 -9.00 13.19 13.72
C ALA A 37 -9.59 12.10 14.63
N ALA A 38 -8.74 11.38 15.38
CA ALA A 38 -9.20 10.36 16.31
C ALA A 38 -10.02 10.96 17.48
N ALA A 39 -9.65 12.13 17.99
CA ALA A 39 -10.45 12.82 19.01
C ALA A 39 -11.86 13.13 18.49
N ARG A 40 -11.95 13.74 17.30
CA ARG A 40 -13.22 14.09 16.66
C ARG A 40 -14.09 12.86 16.35
N ILE A 41 -13.48 11.77 15.90
CA ILE A 41 -14.19 10.49 15.67
C ILE A 41 -14.65 9.92 17.02
N GLY A 42 -13.79 9.95 18.04
CA GLY A 42 -14.11 9.48 19.39
C GLY A 42 -15.30 10.19 20.02
N ASP A 43 -15.43 11.50 19.84
CA ASP A 43 -16.58 12.27 20.34
C ASP A 43 -17.91 11.80 19.72
N ARG A 44 -17.89 11.44 18.43
CA ARG A 44 -19.06 10.92 17.71
C ARG A 44 -19.43 9.52 18.18
N LEU A 45 -18.43 8.64 18.34
CA LEU A 45 -18.62 7.28 18.85
C LEU A 45 -19.13 7.30 20.30
N ALA A 46 -18.59 8.18 21.15
CA ALA A 46 -19.04 8.35 22.54
C ALA A 46 -20.49 8.86 22.65
N ALA A 47 -20.98 9.58 21.64
CA ALA A 47 -22.37 9.98 21.52
C ALA A 47 -23.30 8.88 20.97
N GLY A 48 -22.78 7.66 20.75
CA GLY A 48 -23.54 6.52 20.23
C GLY A 48 -23.78 6.54 18.72
N GLN A 49 -22.99 7.33 17.96
CA GLN A 49 -23.08 7.39 16.51
C GLN A 49 -22.07 6.44 15.86
N ASP A 50 -22.46 5.78 14.77
CA ASP A 50 -21.53 5.00 13.94
C ASP A 50 -20.71 5.90 13.01
N VAL A 51 -19.44 5.54 12.80
CA VAL A 51 -18.52 6.28 11.91
C VAL A 51 -17.87 5.31 10.93
N ALA A 52 -18.01 5.58 9.64
CA ALA A 52 -17.32 4.86 8.57
C ALA A 52 -16.14 5.69 8.05
N VAL A 53 -14.98 5.06 7.89
CA VAL A 53 -13.77 5.68 7.29
C VAL A 53 -13.44 4.95 5.99
N PHE A 54 -13.50 5.67 4.88
CA PHE A 54 -13.18 5.11 3.56
C PHE A 54 -11.68 5.14 3.31
N CYS A 55 -11.18 4.02 2.78
CA CYS A 55 -9.78 3.86 2.37
C CYS A 55 -9.74 3.46 0.90
N GLU A 56 -8.76 3.97 0.17
CA GLU A 56 -8.43 3.43 -1.15
C GLU A 56 -7.70 2.10 -0.99
N GLY A 57 -8.08 1.10 -1.77
CA GLY A 57 -7.51 -0.23 -1.69
C GLY A 57 -7.95 -0.96 -0.43
N ASP A 58 -7.00 -1.30 0.44
CA ASP A 58 -7.25 -2.03 1.68
C ASP A 58 -6.80 -1.19 2.90
N PRO A 59 -7.61 -1.11 3.98
CA PRO A 59 -7.32 -0.25 5.12
C PRO A 59 -6.01 -0.60 5.85
N PHE A 60 -5.56 -1.85 5.79
CA PHE A 60 -4.36 -2.33 6.48
C PHE A 60 -3.17 -2.61 5.55
N PHE A 61 -3.36 -2.50 4.24
CA PHE A 61 -2.27 -2.64 3.27
C PHE A 61 -1.73 -1.26 2.83
N TYR A 62 -0.75 -0.74 3.56
CA TYR A 62 -0.20 0.61 3.37
C TYR A 62 -1.24 1.75 3.45
N GLY A 63 -2.42 1.49 4.03
CA GLY A 63 -3.47 2.47 4.28
C GLY A 63 -3.16 3.34 5.50
N SER A 64 -3.56 4.61 5.45
CA SER A 64 -3.39 5.56 6.56
C SER A 64 -4.35 5.32 7.72
N PHE A 65 -5.39 4.51 7.52
CA PHE A 65 -6.34 4.14 8.57
C PHE A 65 -5.67 3.44 9.77
N MET A 66 -4.54 2.76 9.57
CA MET A 66 -3.78 2.14 10.67
C MET A 66 -3.49 3.11 11.83
N TYR A 67 -3.26 4.40 11.53
CA TYR A 67 -2.99 5.42 12.55
C TYR A 67 -4.24 5.76 13.38
N LEU A 68 -5.42 5.77 12.75
CA LEU A 68 -6.69 5.94 13.46
C LEU A 68 -7.07 4.68 14.25
N PHE A 69 -6.84 3.50 13.67
CA PHE A 69 -7.07 2.22 14.31
C PHE A 69 -6.32 2.08 15.63
N GLU A 70 -5.02 2.40 15.65
CA GLU A 70 -4.19 2.42 16.86
C GLU A 70 -4.79 3.28 17.98
N ARG A 71 -5.38 4.43 17.64
CA ARG A 71 -5.93 5.40 18.60
C ARG A 71 -7.33 5.06 19.10
N LEU A 72 -8.12 4.35 18.30
CA LEU A 72 -9.56 4.14 18.54
C LEU A 72 -9.90 2.72 18.98
N SER A 73 -9.21 1.70 18.47
CA SER A 73 -9.56 0.28 18.68
C SER A 73 -9.54 -0.17 20.15
N GLY A 74 -8.73 0.46 21.01
CA GLY A 74 -8.70 0.17 22.44
C GLY A 74 -9.85 0.83 23.23
N ARG A 75 -10.62 1.72 22.61
CA ARG A 75 -11.66 2.55 23.25
C ARG A 75 -13.07 2.27 22.72
N PHE A 76 -13.16 1.86 21.46
CA PHE A 76 -14.43 1.63 20.76
C PHE A 76 -14.34 0.34 19.96
N PRO A 77 -15.47 -0.37 19.74
CA PRO A 77 -15.50 -1.49 18.81
C PRO A 77 -15.18 -0.98 17.39
N VAL A 78 -14.30 -1.68 16.69
CA VAL A 78 -13.92 -1.35 15.32
C VAL A 78 -14.03 -2.62 14.47
N GLU A 79 -14.82 -2.52 13.40
CA GLU A 79 -14.89 -3.54 12.36
C GLU A 79 -14.01 -3.13 11.18
N ILE A 80 -13.25 -4.09 10.63
CA ILE A 80 -12.40 -3.89 9.45
C ILE A 80 -13.01 -4.64 8.28
N VAL A 81 -13.44 -3.90 7.27
CA VAL A 81 -13.91 -4.47 6.00
C VAL A 81 -12.74 -4.47 5.01
N PRO A 82 -12.23 -5.65 4.59
CA PRO A 82 -11.11 -5.73 3.67
C PRO A 82 -11.49 -5.21 2.29
N GLY A 83 -10.52 -4.63 1.59
CA GLY A 83 -10.69 -4.13 0.22
C GLY A 83 -9.75 -4.81 -0.77
N VAL A 84 -9.97 -4.56 -2.06
CA VAL A 84 -9.07 -5.06 -3.11
C VAL A 84 -7.88 -4.10 -3.22
N SER A 85 -6.70 -4.54 -2.80
CA SER A 85 -5.49 -3.72 -2.89
C SER A 85 -5.08 -3.44 -4.34
N SER A 86 -4.38 -2.32 -4.55
CA SER A 86 -3.96 -1.90 -5.88
C SER A 86 -3.02 -2.88 -6.57
N VAL A 87 -2.26 -3.71 -5.83
CA VAL A 87 -1.42 -4.79 -6.41
C VAL A 87 -2.29 -5.86 -7.06
N MET A 88 -3.38 -6.26 -6.40
CA MET A 88 -4.31 -7.26 -6.93
C MET A 88 -5.09 -6.70 -8.12
N ALA A 89 -5.57 -5.45 -7.99
CA ALA A 89 -6.25 -4.76 -9.07
C ALA A 89 -5.35 -4.60 -10.32
N ALA A 90 -4.09 -4.18 -10.13
CA ALA A 90 -3.12 -4.01 -11.21
C ALA A 90 -2.77 -5.34 -11.89
N THR A 91 -2.60 -6.41 -11.10
CA THR A 91 -2.37 -7.76 -11.64
C THR A 91 -3.53 -8.17 -12.54
N ALA A 92 -4.77 -8.06 -12.06
CA ALA A 92 -5.96 -8.39 -12.83
C ALA A 92 -6.09 -7.52 -14.09
N ALA A 93 -5.93 -6.20 -13.97
CA ALA A 93 -6.06 -5.25 -15.07
C ALA A 93 -4.95 -5.40 -16.13
N SER A 94 -3.76 -5.88 -15.73
CA SER A 94 -2.65 -6.15 -16.67
C SER A 94 -2.84 -7.41 -17.51
N HIS A 95 -3.87 -8.21 -17.22
CA HIS A 95 -4.12 -9.51 -17.85
C HIS A 95 -2.91 -10.48 -17.78
N ARG A 96 -2.02 -10.26 -16.81
CA ARG A 96 -0.86 -11.10 -16.53
C ARG A 96 -0.89 -11.51 -15.05
N PRO A 97 -1.00 -12.81 -14.71
CA PRO A 97 -0.88 -13.24 -13.32
C PRO A 97 0.47 -12.80 -12.74
N LEU A 98 0.54 -12.50 -11.44
CA LEU A 98 1.77 -11.96 -10.85
C LEU A 98 2.70 -13.04 -10.29
N ALA A 99 2.15 -14.13 -9.77
CA ALA A 99 2.89 -15.22 -9.15
C ALA A 99 2.13 -16.54 -9.30
N ALA A 100 2.83 -17.67 -9.29
CA ALA A 100 2.26 -19.01 -9.33
C ALA A 100 2.97 -19.98 -8.37
N ARG A 101 2.26 -21.02 -7.93
CA ARG A 101 2.81 -22.12 -7.13
C ARG A 101 3.57 -21.62 -5.88
N ASN A 102 4.88 -21.80 -5.84
CA ASN A 102 5.76 -21.47 -4.72
C ASN A 102 6.53 -20.17 -4.96
N ASP A 103 6.18 -19.39 -5.99
CA ASP A 103 6.84 -18.13 -6.29
C ASP A 103 6.76 -17.18 -5.07
N ILE A 104 7.91 -16.62 -4.71
CA ILE A 104 7.99 -15.61 -3.66
C ILE A 104 7.54 -14.26 -4.24
N LEU A 105 6.37 -13.78 -3.80
CA LEU A 105 5.88 -12.44 -4.10
C LEU A 105 6.34 -11.43 -3.03
N THR A 106 7.07 -10.40 -3.45
CA THR A 106 7.50 -9.30 -2.57
C THR A 106 6.89 -7.97 -2.97
N VAL A 107 6.24 -7.27 -2.03
CA VAL A 107 5.76 -5.90 -2.27
C VAL A 107 6.72 -4.89 -1.65
N ILE A 108 7.28 -4.01 -2.48
CA ILE A 108 8.42 -3.16 -2.14
C ILE A 108 8.04 -1.68 -2.26
N PRO A 109 8.27 -0.85 -1.23
CA PRO A 109 8.12 0.60 -1.34
C PRO A 109 9.19 1.21 -2.26
N GLY A 110 8.76 1.93 -3.30
CA GLY A 110 9.63 2.65 -4.22
C GLY A 110 10.57 3.70 -3.60
N PRO A 111 10.27 4.31 -2.43
CA PRO A 111 11.22 5.22 -1.77
C PRO A 111 12.49 4.58 -1.19
N LEU A 112 12.55 3.25 -1.03
CA LEU A 112 13.77 2.58 -0.55
C LEU A 112 14.97 2.87 -1.46
N ASP A 113 16.18 2.86 -0.91
CA ASP A 113 17.42 3.01 -1.72
C ASP A 113 17.62 1.83 -2.69
N ASP A 114 18.54 2.02 -3.65
CA ASP A 114 18.74 1.07 -4.75
C ASP A 114 19.26 -0.29 -4.27
N ASP A 115 20.08 -0.32 -3.23
CA ASP A 115 20.65 -1.57 -2.71
C ASP A 115 19.58 -2.40 -1.99
N ALA A 116 18.74 -1.74 -1.18
CA ALA A 116 17.61 -2.37 -0.52
C ALA A 116 16.55 -2.88 -1.51
N LEU A 117 16.29 -2.13 -2.60
CA LEU A 117 15.43 -2.55 -3.70
C LEU A 117 16.00 -3.77 -4.42
N ARG A 118 17.28 -3.70 -4.84
CA ARG A 118 17.97 -4.77 -5.57
C ARG A 118 17.93 -6.09 -4.80
N GLN A 119 18.32 -6.07 -3.53
CA GLN A 119 18.32 -7.27 -2.68
C GLN A 119 16.95 -7.94 -2.58
N ARG A 120 15.87 -7.15 -2.46
CA ARG A 120 14.50 -7.68 -2.37
C ARG A 120 14.03 -8.25 -3.70
N ILE A 121 14.36 -7.60 -4.81
CA ILE A 121 14.05 -8.08 -6.15
C ILE A 121 14.80 -9.39 -6.44
N GLU A 122 16.07 -9.49 -6.01
CA GLU A 122 16.90 -10.70 -6.13
C GLU A 122 16.42 -11.88 -5.30
N ALA A 123 15.82 -11.61 -4.15
CA ALA A 123 15.24 -12.64 -3.29
C ALA A 123 13.80 -13.04 -3.67
N SER A 124 13.28 -12.57 -4.80
CA SER A 124 11.87 -12.77 -5.20
C SER A 124 11.71 -13.33 -6.61
N ASP A 125 10.70 -14.18 -6.80
CA ASP A 125 10.25 -14.65 -8.11
C ASP A 125 9.25 -13.66 -8.73
N ALA A 126 8.52 -12.92 -7.91
CA ALA A 126 7.57 -11.89 -8.32
C ALA A 126 7.67 -10.68 -7.41
N PHE A 127 7.45 -9.49 -7.96
CA PHE A 127 7.49 -8.27 -7.15
C PHE A 127 6.52 -7.18 -7.62
N ALA A 128 6.08 -6.37 -6.67
CA ALA A 128 5.35 -5.14 -6.94
C ALA A 128 6.07 -3.97 -6.26
N ILE A 129 6.57 -3.00 -7.04
CA ILE A 129 7.19 -1.78 -6.51
C ILE A 129 6.16 -0.67 -6.52
N MET A 130 5.71 -0.24 -5.34
CA MET A 130 4.61 0.72 -5.18
C MET A 130 5.12 2.13 -4.86
N LYS A 131 4.24 3.14 -4.97
CA LYS A 131 4.52 4.54 -4.57
C LYS A 131 5.68 5.13 -5.38
N LEU A 132 5.69 4.90 -6.69
CA LEU A 132 6.81 5.31 -7.52
C LEU A 132 6.92 6.83 -7.56
N GLY A 133 5.91 7.54 -8.06
CA GLY A 133 5.93 9.01 -8.13
C GLY A 133 7.27 9.54 -8.64
N ARG A 134 7.88 10.46 -7.86
CA ARG A 134 9.21 11.03 -8.12
C ARG A 134 10.36 10.02 -8.20
N HIS A 135 10.20 8.80 -7.66
CA HIS A 135 11.21 7.75 -7.67
C HIS A 135 11.20 6.91 -8.95
N PHE A 136 10.22 7.09 -9.84
CA PHE A 136 10.05 6.27 -11.03
C PHE A 136 11.30 6.19 -11.91
N GLY A 137 11.88 7.33 -12.31
CA GLY A 137 13.04 7.35 -13.20
C GLY A 137 14.22 6.55 -12.65
N ARG A 138 14.51 6.70 -11.35
CA ARG A 138 15.55 5.94 -10.64
C ARG A 138 15.25 4.45 -10.61
N VAL A 139 14.02 4.07 -10.22
CA VAL A 139 13.62 2.65 -10.13
C VAL A 139 13.62 1.99 -11.51
N LYS A 140 13.16 2.68 -12.56
CA LYS A 140 13.23 2.20 -13.94
C LYS A 140 14.68 1.98 -14.39
N ALA A 141 15.58 2.92 -14.07
CA ALA A 141 17.00 2.78 -14.39
C ALA A 141 17.65 1.59 -13.67
N LEU A 142 17.32 1.37 -12.38
CA LEU A 142 17.78 0.20 -11.62
C LEU A 142 17.32 -1.11 -12.26
N LEU A 143 16.02 -1.24 -12.58
CA LEU A 143 15.48 -2.42 -13.26
C LEU A 143 16.11 -2.64 -14.64
N GLY A 144 16.43 -1.56 -15.35
CA GLY A 144 17.19 -1.60 -16.60
C GLY A 144 18.60 -2.17 -16.41
N ALA A 145 19.34 -1.71 -15.40
CA ALA A 145 20.66 -2.25 -15.07
C ALA A 145 20.62 -3.73 -14.64
N MET A 146 19.48 -4.19 -14.14
CA MET A 146 19.23 -5.59 -13.78
C MET A 146 18.72 -6.44 -14.97
N ASN A 147 18.56 -5.88 -16.17
CA ASN A 147 17.95 -6.52 -17.34
C ASN A 147 16.52 -7.04 -17.09
N LEU A 148 15.74 -6.34 -16.25
CA LEU A 148 14.37 -6.73 -15.89
C LEU A 148 13.28 -5.91 -16.58
N THR A 149 13.65 -4.92 -17.41
CA THR A 149 12.68 -4.02 -18.05
C THR A 149 11.59 -4.77 -18.82
N ASP A 150 11.97 -5.77 -19.61
CA ASP A 150 11.02 -6.53 -20.46
C ASP A 150 10.14 -7.49 -19.65
N ALA A 151 10.56 -7.81 -18.42
CA ALA A 151 9.81 -8.64 -17.50
C ALA A 151 8.79 -7.84 -16.66
N CYS A 152 8.75 -6.52 -16.81
CA CYS A 152 7.99 -5.61 -15.97
C CYS A 152 6.84 -4.93 -16.70
N ALA A 153 5.67 -4.89 -16.06
CA ALA A 153 4.55 -4.04 -16.43
C ALA A 153 4.58 -2.76 -15.58
N TYR A 154 4.28 -1.63 -16.19
CA TYR A 154 3.97 -0.39 -15.51
C TYR A 154 2.46 -0.23 -15.39
N CYS A 155 1.99 0.20 -14.22
CA CYS A 155 0.57 0.41 -13.94
C CYS A 155 0.40 1.72 -13.17
N GLU A 156 -0.42 2.63 -13.66
CA GLU A 156 -0.81 3.85 -12.94
C GLU A 156 -2.33 4.03 -12.92
N ARG A 157 -2.82 4.58 -11.80
CA ARG A 157 -4.23 4.94 -11.59
C ARG A 157 -5.19 3.80 -11.96
N VAL A 158 -4.79 2.56 -11.66
CA VAL A 158 -5.56 1.36 -11.99
C VAL A 158 -6.96 1.46 -11.42
N THR A 159 -7.96 1.08 -12.22
CA THR A 159 -9.41 1.21 -12.00
C THR A 159 -9.98 2.63 -11.98
N LEU A 160 -9.15 3.66 -12.19
CA LEU A 160 -9.59 5.04 -12.32
C LEU A 160 -9.71 5.45 -13.81
N PRO A 161 -10.40 6.57 -14.12
CA PRO A 161 -10.58 7.01 -15.51
C PRO A 161 -9.28 7.21 -16.28
N GLU A 162 -8.19 7.63 -15.61
CA GLU A 162 -6.88 7.82 -16.25
C GLU A 162 -5.96 6.59 -16.09
N GLU A 163 -6.52 5.38 -15.98
CA GLU A 163 -5.76 4.13 -15.94
C GLU A 163 -4.83 4.02 -17.15
N ARG A 164 -3.55 3.75 -16.88
CA ARG A 164 -2.56 3.39 -17.91
C ARG A 164 -1.76 2.17 -17.46
N ILE A 165 -1.75 1.15 -18.31
CA ILE A 165 -1.00 -0.09 -18.15
C ILE A 165 -0.22 -0.33 -19.44
N MET A 166 1.07 -0.65 -19.33
CA MET A 166 1.91 -0.95 -20.50
C MET A 166 3.20 -1.66 -20.09
N PRO A 167 3.95 -2.26 -21.04
CA PRO A 167 5.32 -2.71 -20.77
C PRO A 167 6.18 -1.58 -20.20
N LEU A 168 7.03 -1.86 -19.21
CA LEU A 168 7.87 -0.84 -18.58
C LEU A 168 8.82 -0.17 -19.59
N ALA A 169 9.28 -0.92 -20.60
CA ALA A 169 10.12 -0.43 -21.68
C ALA A 169 9.49 0.79 -22.37
N ASP A 170 8.17 0.75 -22.61
CA ASP A 170 7.43 1.71 -23.42
C ASP A 170 7.08 3.01 -22.67
N VAL A 171 7.27 3.05 -21.35
CA VAL A 171 6.92 4.21 -20.53
C VAL A 171 7.90 5.34 -20.76
N THR A 172 7.40 6.52 -21.10
CA THR A 172 8.19 7.75 -21.21
C THR A 172 7.66 8.80 -20.24
N GLY A 173 8.54 9.69 -19.77
CA GLY A 173 8.19 10.75 -18.82
C GLY A 173 8.11 10.31 -17.36
N ASP A 174 7.40 11.10 -16.57
CA ASP A 174 7.25 10.93 -15.12
C ASP A 174 6.04 10.05 -14.76
N ALA A 175 5.99 9.60 -13.51
CA ALA A 175 4.91 8.81 -12.95
C ALA A 175 4.18 9.55 -11.81
N PRO A 176 2.85 9.39 -11.67
CA PRO A 176 2.11 9.89 -10.51
C PRO A 176 2.41 9.05 -9.26
N TYR A 177 2.00 9.53 -8.09
CA TYR A 177 2.14 8.75 -6.84
C TYR A 177 1.39 7.40 -6.89
N PHE A 178 0.18 7.39 -7.44
CA PHE A 178 -0.63 6.18 -7.69
C PHE A 178 -0.13 5.40 -8.91
N SER A 179 1.13 4.98 -8.86
CA SER A 179 1.74 4.11 -9.86
C SER A 179 2.59 3.04 -9.19
N MET A 180 2.75 1.94 -9.92
CA MET A 180 3.57 0.81 -9.51
C MET A 180 4.17 0.08 -10.72
N ILE A 181 5.17 -0.74 -10.43
CA ILE A 181 5.76 -1.69 -11.38
C ILE A 181 5.51 -3.10 -10.88
N LEU A 182 5.00 -3.97 -11.76
CA LEU A 182 4.82 -5.40 -11.50
C LEU A 182 5.86 -6.19 -12.30
N GLY A 183 6.72 -6.94 -11.62
CA GLY A 183 7.75 -7.75 -12.25
C GLY A 183 7.61 -9.23 -11.94
N TYR A 184 8.03 -10.06 -12.89
CA TYR A 184 8.07 -11.52 -12.74
C TYR A 184 9.42 -12.07 -13.22
N ARG A 185 10.03 -12.91 -12.40
CA ARG A 185 11.32 -13.57 -12.60
C ARG A 185 11.26 -15.08 -12.43
N GLY A 186 10.12 -15.60 -11.99
CA GLY A 186 9.91 -17.03 -11.80
C GLY A 186 9.87 -17.81 -13.11
N ALA A 187 9.64 -19.11 -13.00
CA ALA A 187 9.77 -20.05 -14.11
C ALA A 187 8.43 -20.42 -14.78
N GLU A 188 7.29 -19.95 -14.27
CA GLU A 188 5.97 -20.33 -14.81
C GLU A 188 5.78 -19.74 -16.23
N PRO A 189 5.72 -20.58 -17.28
CA PRO A 189 5.66 -20.10 -18.67
C PRO A 189 4.43 -19.24 -18.94
N GLY A 190 3.29 -19.59 -18.32
CA GLY A 190 2.04 -18.83 -18.45
C GLY A 190 2.11 -17.40 -17.92
N ILE A 191 3.11 -17.06 -17.11
CA ILE A 191 3.37 -15.69 -16.64
C ILE A 191 4.53 -15.06 -17.39
N ARG A 192 5.65 -15.78 -17.50
CA ARG A 192 6.87 -15.28 -18.14
C ARG A 192 6.64 -14.91 -19.61
N ASP A 193 5.87 -15.72 -20.32
CA ASP A 193 5.66 -15.58 -21.75
C ASP A 193 4.37 -14.78 -22.06
N ALA A 194 3.65 -14.33 -21.02
CA ALA A 194 2.45 -13.53 -21.17
C ALA A 194 2.78 -12.12 -21.67
N VAL A 195 2.08 -11.71 -22.72
CA VAL A 195 2.23 -10.36 -23.30
C VAL A 195 1.57 -9.35 -22.37
N ILE A 196 2.35 -8.37 -21.92
CA ILE A 196 1.83 -7.20 -21.19
C ILE A 196 1.10 -6.31 -22.21
N GLN A 197 -0.22 -6.33 -22.17
CA GLN A 197 -1.02 -5.53 -23.09
C GLN A 197 -1.03 -4.07 -22.66
N ARG A 198 -0.84 -3.15 -23.63
CA ARG A 198 -1.10 -1.74 -23.38
C ARG A 198 -2.62 -1.55 -23.21
N ARG A 199 -2.99 -0.86 -22.14
CA ARG A 199 -4.35 -0.45 -21.85
C ARG A 199 -4.33 0.99 -21.35
N GLU A 200 -5.07 1.83 -22.03
CA GLU A 200 -5.34 3.20 -21.61
C GLU A 200 -6.86 3.36 -21.68
N THR A 201 -7.48 3.81 -20.60
CA THR A 201 -8.90 4.13 -20.65
C THR A 201 -9.03 5.44 -21.43
N ALA A 202 -9.82 5.43 -22.51
CA ALA A 202 -10.08 6.63 -23.30
C ALA A 202 -10.82 7.66 -22.43
N GLN A 203 -10.36 8.92 -22.49
CA GLN A 203 -11.06 10.08 -21.93
C GLN A 203 -12.39 10.33 -22.65
#